data_AF-A0A938MSN1-F1
#
_entry.id   AF-A0A938MSN1-F1
#
_cell.length_a   1.000
_cell.length_b   1.000
_cell.length_c   1.000
_cell.angle_alpha   90.00
_cell.angle_beta   90.00
_cell.angle_gamma   90.00
#
_symmetry.space_group_name_H-M   'P 1'
#
loop_
_entity.id
_entity.type
_entity.pdbx_description
1 polymer ?
#
loop_
_entity_poly.entity_id
_entity_poly.type
_entity_poly.pdbx_seq_one_letter_code
_entity_poly.pdbx_strand_id
1 'polypeptide(L)' 'MTPEIALEKQLERYRQMTGEERLKIALDLHAFACEVAREGIRQQFPTSDEAEIERRLRQRLEAAYR' A
#
# COMPACT_ATOMS: atom_id res chain seq x y z
N MET A 1 -25.84 4.61 -14.76
CA MET A 1 -25.12 5.44 -13.76
C MET A 1 -24.17 6.32 -14.54
N THR A 2 -24.24 7.64 -14.40
CA THR A 2 -23.28 8.53 -15.07
C THR A 2 -21.99 8.64 -14.23
N PRO A 3 -20.85 9.03 -14.82
CA PRO A 3 -19.60 9.23 -14.07
C PRO A 3 -19.76 10.18 -12.89
N GLU A 4 -20.57 11.22 -13.03
CA GLU A 4 -20.84 12.24 -12.01
C GLU A 4 -21.57 11.63 -10.80
N ILE A 5 -22.61 10.81 -11.06
CA ILE A 5 -23.35 10.11 -10.02
C ILE A 5 -22.46 9.08 -9.32
N ALA A 6 -21.55 8.42 -10.03
CA ALA A 6 -20.60 7.49 -9.44
C ALA A 6 -19.62 8.20 -8.48
N LEU A 7 -19.10 9.37 -8.91
CA LEU A 7 -18.22 10.20 -8.11
C LEU A 7 -18.92 10.74 -6.85
N GLU A 8 -20.14 11.25 -6.96
CA GLU A 8 -20.91 11.73 -5.81
C GLU A 8 -21.11 10.63 -4.76
N LYS A 9 -21.50 9.43 -5.19
CA LYS A 9 -21.65 8.27 -4.30
C LYS A 9 -20.34 7.86 -3.64
N GLN A 10 -19.22 7.96 -4.36
CA GLN A 10 -17.90 7.66 -3.81
C GLN A 10 -17.50 8.69 -2.75
N LEU A 11 -17.72 9.98 -3.01
CA LEU A 11 -17.46 11.06 -2.06
C LEU A 11 -18.33 10.94 -0.81
N GLU A 12 -19.60 10.58 -0.97
CA GLU A 12 -20.52 10.38 0.16
C GLU A 12 -20.06 9.23 1.05
N ARG A 13 -19.67 8.09 0.46
CA ARG A 13 -19.04 6.99 1.20
C ARG A 13 -17.80 7.44 1.94
N TYR A 14 -16.91 8.19 1.28
CA TYR A 14 -15.72 8.71 1.95
C TYR A 14 -16.04 9.66 3.08
N ARG A 15 -17.09 10.48 3.01
CA ARG A 15 -17.49 11.36 4.13
C ARG A 15 -18.07 10.58 5.31
N GLN A 16 -18.76 9.47 5.05
CA GLN A 16 -19.35 8.62 6.08
C GLN A 16 -18.31 7.74 6.81
N MET A 17 -17.09 7.61 6.29
CA MET A 17 -16.07 6.78 6.93
C MET A 17 -15.63 7.33 8.28
N THR A 18 -15.56 6.45 9.26
CA THR A 18 -14.95 6.75 10.56
C THR A 18 -13.43 6.92 10.44
N GLY A 19 -12.80 7.44 11.50
CA GLY A 19 -11.34 7.51 11.56
C GLY A 19 -10.69 6.12 11.48
N GLU A 20 -11.27 5.13 12.15
CA GLU A 20 -10.79 3.75 12.15
C GLU A 20 -10.88 3.11 10.76
N GLU A 21 -11.97 3.34 10.02
CA GLU A 21 -12.13 2.80 8.67
C GLU A 21 -11.12 3.41 7.69
N ARG A 22 -10.83 4.71 7.81
CA ARG A 22 -9.78 5.36 7.01
C ARG A 22 -8.40 4.81 7.36
N LEU A 23 -8.12 4.64 8.66
CA LEU A 23 -6.85 4.09 9.12
C LEU A 23 -6.67 2.66 8.60
N LYS A 24 -7.73 1.85 8.64
CA LYS A 24 -7.72 0.50 8.09
C LYS A 24 -7.34 0.48 6.62
N ILE A 25 -7.97 1.32 5.79
CA ILE A 25 -7.63 1.42 4.36
C ILE A 25 -6.16 1.79 4.16
N ALA A 26 -5.66 2.78 4.92
CA ALA A 26 -4.27 3.21 4.81
C ALA A 26 -3.29 2.09 5.18
N LEU A 27 -3.55 1.35 6.26
CA LEU A 27 -2.72 0.23 6.70
C LEU A 27 -2.78 -0.94 5.71
N ASP A 28 -3.96 -1.28 5.21
CA ASP A 28 -4.14 -2.35 4.21
C ASP A 28 -3.39 -2.00 2.92
N LEU A 29 -3.46 -0.74 2.47
CA LEU A 29 -2.74 -0.27 1.30
C LEU A 29 -1.22 -0.30 1.50
N HIS A 30 -0.75 0.11 2.68
CA HIS A 30 0.68 0.05 3.03
C HIS A 30 1.20 -1.39 3.04
N ALA A 31 0.44 -2.32 3.64
CA ALA A 31 0.79 -3.73 3.66
C ALA A 31 0.85 -4.31 2.24
N PHE A 32 -0.15 -4.00 1.41
CA PHE A 32 -0.17 -4.42 0.00
C PHE A 32 1.03 -3.87 -0.78
N ALA A 33 1.36 -2.59 -0.61
CA ALA A 33 2.52 -1.98 -1.26
C ALA A 33 3.83 -2.67 -0.85
N CYS A 34 3.97 -3.07 0.42
CA CYS A 34 5.11 -3.84 0.90
C CYS A 34 5.20 -5.21 0.23
N GLU A 35 4.09 -5.94 0.08
CA GLU A 35 4.07 -7.22 -0.65
C GLU A 35 4.52 -7.08 -2.10
N VAL A 36 3.97 -6.11 -2.83
CA VAL A 36 4.39 -5.82 -4.21
C VAL A 36 5.89 -5.50 -4.27
N ALA A 37 6.40 -4.73 -3.31
CA ALA A 37 7.81 -4.40 -3.23
C ALA A 37 8.67 -5.64 -2.95
N ARG A 38 8.25 -6.56 -2.06
CA ARG A 38 8.94 -7.83 -1.79
C ARG A 38 9.05 -8.68 -3.05
N GLU A 39 7.95 -8.84 -3.79
CA GLU A 39 7.97 -9.57 -5.06
C GLU A 39 8.94 -8.95 -6.07
N GLY A 40 8.94 -7.62 -6.19
CA GLY A 40 9.91 -6.92 -7.02
C GLY A 40 11.36 -7.13 -6.55
N ILE A 41 11.62 -7.21 -5.23
CA ILE A 41 12.96 -7.50 -4.68
C ILE A 41 13.35 -8.95 -4.98
N ARG A 42 12.45 -9.93 -4.79
CA ARG A 42 12.69 -11.34 -5.13
C ARG A 42 13.11 -11.50 -6.59
N GLN A 43 12.43 -10.82 -7.50
CA GLN A 43 12.78 -10.85 -8.93
C GLN A 43 14.15 -10.19 -9.21
N GLN A 44 14.49 -9.11 -8.51
CA GLN A 44 15.78 -8.42 -8.68
C GLN A 44 16.96 -9.19 -8.04
N PHE A 45 16.69 -9.97 -6.99
CA PHE A 45 17.71 -10.70 -6.24
C PHE A 45 17.28 -12.16 -5.99
N PRO A 46 17.30 -13.03 -7.03
CA PRO A 46 16.70 -14.38 -6.95
C PRO A 46 17.31 -15.32 -5.93
N THR A 47 18.53 -15.04 -5.46
CA THR A 47 19.26 -15.85 -4.46
C THR A 47 19.16 -15.29 -3.05
N SER A 48 18.43 -14.19 -2.84
CA SER A 48 18.22 -13.62 -1.52
C SER A 48 17.34 -14.51 -0.67
N ASP A 49 17.69 -14.64 0.60
CA ASP A 49 16.79 -15.18 1.61
C ASP A 49 15.76 -14.13 2.05
N GLU A 50 14.79 -14.56 2.86
CA GLU A 50 13.73 -13.67 3.34
C GLU A 50 14.27 -12.52 4.22
N ALA A 51 15.35 -12.75 4.98
CA ALA A 51 15.94 -11.71 5.81
C ALA A 51 16.61 -10.60 4.98
N GLU A 52 17.27 -10.98 3.89
CA GLU A 52 17.84 -10.08 2.90
C GLU A 52 16.75 -9.25 2.19
N ILE A 53 15.64 -9.90 1.83
CA ILE A 53 14.47 -9.23 1.21
C ILE A 53 13.90 -8.18 2.16
N GLU A 54 13.66 -8.52 3.43
CA GLU A 54 13.15 -7.56 4.43
C GLU A 54 14.11 -6.39 4.65
N ARG A 55 15.43 -6.65 4.70
CA ARG A 55 16.41 -5.59 4.86
C ARG A 55 16.36 -4.60 3.69
N ARG A 56 16.24 -5.10 2.46
CA ARG A 56 16.11 -4.27 1.25
C ARG A 56 14.78 -3.50 1.22
N LEU A 57 13.70 -4.13 1.65
CA LEU A 57 12.40 -3.46 1.79
C LEU A 57 12.52 -2.28 2.76
N ARG A 58 13.10 -2.49 3.94
CA ARG A 58 13.32 -1.42 4.92
C ARG A 58 14.15 -0.26 4.35
N GLN A 59 15.24 -0.57 3.64
CA GLN A 59 16.06 0.46 2.98
C GLN A 59 15.26 1.29 1.96
N ARG A 60 14.38 0.65 1.18
CA ARG A 60 13.50 1.38 0.23
C ARG A 60 12.50 2.28 0.94
N LEU A 61 11.88 1.78 2.02
CA LEU A 61 10.95 2.58 2.82
C LEU A 61 11.66 3.78 3.42
N GLU A 62 12.82 3.59 4.05
CA GLU A 62 13.62 4.68 4.62
C GLU A 62 14.02 5.73 3.58
N ALA A 63 14.33 5.33 2.35
CA ALA A 63 14.64 6.26 1.26
C ALA A 63 13.41 7.05 0.79
N ALA A 64 12.21 6.49 0.88
CA ALA A 64 10.97 7.17 0.49
C ALA A 64 10.47 8.18 1.54
N TYR A 65 10.88 8.04 2.80
CA TYR A 65 10.54 8.95 3.90
C TYR A 65 11.57 10.09 4.12
N ARG A 66 12.64 10.13 3.32
CA ARG A 66 13.62 11.22 3.30
C ARG A 66 13.31 12.21 2.18
#